data_AF-A0A9N9C6G5-F1
#
_entry.id   AF-A0A9N9C6G5-F1
#
_cell.length_a   1.000
_cell.length_b   1.000
_cell.length_c   1.000
_cell.angle_alpha   90.00
_cell.angle_beta   90.00
_cell.angle_gamma   90.00
#
_symmetry.space_group_name_H-M   'P 1'
#
loop_
_entity.id
_entity.type
_entity.pdbx_description
1 polymer ?
#
loop_
_entity_poly.entity_id
_entity_poly.type
_entity_poly.pdbx_seq_one_letter_code
_entity_poly.pdbx_strand_id
1 'polypeptide(L)'
;AAYADELSIGIGFPLDWSNLLEIFIQYEKASNTKINKAKSTLISLTNNVQRVELADQFGFKLLNENQNTFTILGYTVDLKGSPDKTLWSNITKKIKDKI
;
A
#
# COMPACT_ATOMS: atom_id res chain seq x y z
N ALA A 1 4.56 -3.02 -6.96
CA ALA A 1 5.74 -2.16 -7.15
C ALA A 1 6.72 -2.42 -6.01
N ALA A 2 8.03 -2.34 -6.25
CA ALA A 2 9.05 -2.55 -5.22
C ALA A 2 10.14 -1.48 -5.33
N TYR A 3 10.52 -0.87 -4.21
CA TYR A 3 11.61 0.11 -4.13
C TYR A 3 12.20 0.11 -2.73
N ALA A 4 13.49 -0.19 -2.61
CA ALA A 4 14.16 -0.37 -1.33
C ALA A 4 13.39 -1.35 -0.41
N ASP A 5 12.93 -0.90 0.75
CA ASP A 5 12.13 -1.66 1.72
C ASP A 5 10.62 -1.56 1.50
N GLU A 6 10.15 -0.72 0.57
CA GLU A 6 8.74 -0.58 0.24
C GLU A 6 8.30 -1.58 -0.84
N LEU A 7 7.26 -2.36 -0.54
CA LEU A 7 6.64 -3.33 -1.45
C LEU A 7 5.13 -3.18 -1.44
N SER A 8 4.53 -3.09 -2.62
CA SER A 8 3.07 -3.10 -2.82
C SER A 8 2.66 -4.35 -3.60
N ILE A 9 1.74 -5.13 -3.03
CA ILE A 9 1.23 -6.40 -3.56
C ILE A 9 -0.28 -6.28 -3.77
N GLY A 10 -0.74 -6.61 -4.97
CA GLY A 10 -2.17 -6.76 -5.25
C GLY A 10 -2.61 -8.19 -4.98
N ILE A 11 -3.74 -8.35 -4.31
CA ILE A 11 -4.30 -9.66 -3.93
C ILE A 11 -5.69 -9.75 -4.56
N GLY A 12 -5.91 -10.80 -5.35
CA GLY A 12 -7.16 -10.97 -6.10
C GLY A 12 -8.24 -11.66 -5.28
N PHE A 13 -7.85 -12.62 -4.44
CA PHE A 13 -8.77 -13.45 -3.66
C PHE A 13 -8.36 -13.53 -2.18
N PRO A 14 -9.30 -13.68 -1.23
CA PRO A 14 -8.97 -13.84 0.18
C PRO A 14 -8.03 -15.03 0.47
N LEU A 15 -8.09 -16.11 -0.32
CA LEU A 15 -7.21 -17.27 -0.15
C LEU A 15 -5.73 -16.93 -0.41
N ASP A 16 -5.46 -16.00 -1.33
CA ASP A 16 -4.10 -15.56 -1.65
C ASP A 16 -3.43 -14.86 -0.46
N TRP A 17 -4.23 -14.33 0.49
CA TRP A 17 -3.72 -13.72 1.72
C TRP A 17 -2.97 -14.72 2.59
N SER A 18 -3.52 -15.92 2.79
CA SER A 18 -2.87 -16.97 3.58
C SER A 18 -1.54 -17.39 2.96
N ASN A 19 -1.52 -17.56 1.64
CA ASN A 19 -0.30 -17.86 0.89
C ASN A 19 0.74 -16.74 1.05
N LEU A 20 0.29 -15.48 1.03
CA LEU A 20 1.17 -14.33 1.21
C LEU A 20 1.77 -14.29 2.61
N LEU A 21 1.01 -14.62 3.66
CA LEU A 21 1.52 -14.71 5.02
C LEU A 21 2.62 -15.76 5.16
N GLU A 22 2.46 -16.92 4.49
CA GLU A 22 3.51 -17.95 4.46
C GLU A 22 4.78 -17.44 3.76
N ILE A 23 4.62 -16.76 2.61
CA ILE A 23 5.75 -16.15 1.89
C ILE A 23 6.47 -15.13 2.78
N PHE A 24 5.74 -14.30 3.52
CA PHE A 24 6.32 -13.35 4.47
C PHE A 24 7.13 -14.05 5.56
N ILE A 25 6.63 -15.13 6.14
CA ILE A 25 7.37 -15.90 7.16
C ILE A 25 8.68 -16.45 6.58
N GLN A 26 8.65 -16.98 5.35
CA GLN A 26 9.86 -17.49 4.69
C GLN A 26 10.85 -16.37 4.37
N TYR A 27 10.36 -15.23 3.87
CA TYR A 27 11.18 -14.06 3.60
C TYR A 27 11.86 -13.52 4.85
N GLU A 28 11.14 -13.37 5.96
CA GLU A 28 11.71 -12.88 7.22
C GLU A 28 12.82 -13.81 7.74
N LYS A 29 12.65 -15.13 7.60
CA LYS A 29 13.67 -16.13 7.97
C LYS A 29 14.91 -16.03 7.08
N ALA A 30 14.71 -15.94 5.77
CA ALA A 30 15.81 -15.94 4.79
C ALA A 30 16.61 -14.62 4.81
N SER A 31 15.92 -13.49 4.99
CA SER A 31 16.54 -12.16 4.98
C SER A 31 17.03 -11.71 6.36
N ASN A 32 16.63 -12.39 7.44
CA ASN A 32 16.82 -11.93 8.82
C ASN A 32 16.28 -10.51 9.06
N THR A 33 15.19 -10.15 8.36
CA THR A 33 14.48 -8.87 8.51
C THR A 33 13.06 -9.09 9.00
N LYS A 34 12.41 -8.02 9.46
CA LYS A 34 11.01 -8.04 9.92
C LYS A 34 10.16 -7.08 9.12
N ILE A 35 8.99 -7.57 8.70
CA ILE A 35 7.99 -6.74 8.04
C ILE A 35 7.37 -5.83 9.09
N ASN A 36 7.46 -4.52 8.87
CA ASN A 36 6.87 -3.54 9.77
C ASN A 36 5.36 -3.40 9.52
N LYS A 37 4.58 -4.30 10.10
CA LYS A 37 3.11 -4.33 9.95
C LYS A 37 2.44 -2.99 10.27
N ALA A 38 2.95 -2.25 11.26
CA ALA A 38 2.40 -0.96 11.66
C ALA A 38 2.59 0.17 10.62
N LYS A 39 3.57 0.03 9.71
CA LYS A 39 3.74 0.91 8.55
C LYS A 39 3.00 0.40 7.32
N SER A 40 2.78 -0.91 7.22
CA SER A 40 2.02 -1.54 6.14
C SER A 40 0.53 -1.22 6.23
N THR A 41 -0.08 -0.93 5.08
CA THR A 41 -1.49 -0.55 4.99
C THR A 41 -2.23 -1.49 4.04
N LEU A 42 -3.37 -2.03 4.47
CA LEU A 42 -4.28 -2.81 3.64
C LEU A 42 -5.31 -1.90 3.00
N ILE A 43 -5.47 -2.06 1.68
CA ILE A 43 -6.28 -1.18 0.84
C ILE A 43 -7.24 -2.07 0.05
N SER A 44 -8.55 -1.80 0.17
CA SER A 44 -9.53 -2.45 -0.70
C SER A 44 -9.46 -1.83 -2.10
N LEU A 45 -9.27 -2.66 -3.12
CA LEU A 45 -9.13 -2.20 -4.51
C LEU A 45 -10.46 -1.84 -5.17
N THR A 46 -11.61 -2.13 -4.54
CA THR A 46 -12.91 -1.72 -5.09
C THR A 46 -13.89 -1.25 -4.00
N ASN A 47 -14.75 -0.30 -4.38
CA ASN A 47 -15.80 0.26 -3.51
C ASN A 47 -16.94 -0.74 -3.21
N ASN A 48 -17.02 -1.83 -3.98
CA ASN A 48 -18.10 -2.82 -3.87
C ASN A 48 -17.64 -4.14 -3.23
N VAL A 49 -16.34 -4.34 -3.03
CA VAL A 49 -15.83 -5.48 -2.29
C VAL A 49 -16.08 -5.22 -0.82
N GLN A 50 -17.01 -6.00 -0.23
CA GLN A 50 -17.17 -6.08 1.21
C GLN A 50 -15.78 -6.32 1.82
N ARG A 51 -15.43 -5.56 2.85
CA ARG A 51 -14.23 -5.85 3.65
C ARG A 51 -14.42 -7.23 4.26
N VAL A 52 -13.83 -8.22 3.62
CA VAL A 52 -13.70 -9.56 4.20
C VAL A 52 -12.64 -9.44 5.28
N GLU A 53 -12.97 -9.87 6.49
CA GLU A 53 -11.97 -9.98 7.55
C GLU A 53 -10.92 -11.00 7.11
N LEU A 54 -9.69 -10.54 6.93
CA LEU A 54 -8.56 -11.40 6.58
C LEU A 54 -7.95 -11.96 7.88
N ALA A 55 -7.57 -13.23 7.87
CA ALA A 55 -6.88 -13.87 9.00
C ALA A 55 -5.59 -13.12 9.34
N ASP A 56 -5.27 -12.91 10.62
CA ASP A 56 -4.04 -12.21 11.05
C ASP A 56 -3.81 -10.82 10.42
N GLN A 57 -4.88 -10.14 9.99
CA GLN A 57 -4.82 -8.71 9.63
C GLN A 57 -4.47 -7.82 10.83
N PHE A 58 -4.57 -8.35 12.05
CA PHE A 58 -4.23 -7.67 13.29
C PHE A 58 -2.78 -7.15 13.24
N GLY A 59 -2.64 -5.83 13.31
CA GLY A 59 -1.35 -5.13 13.28
C GLY A 59 -1.02 -4.42 11.96
N PHE A 60 -1.77 -4.68 10.88
CA PHE A 60 -1.74 -3.84 9.69
C PHE A 60 -2.66 -2.63 9.85
N LYS A 61 -2.27 -1.49 9.25
CA LYS A 61 -3.19 -0.36 9.16
C LYS A 61 -4.29 -0.67 8.15
N LEU A 62 -5.54 -0.45 8.54
CA LEU A 62 -6.67 -0.46 7.62
C LEU A 62 -6.92 0.99 7.18
N LEU A 63 -7.09 1.21 5.88
CA LEU A 63 -7.53 2.52 5.40
C LEU A 63 -8.92 2.80 6.00
N ASN A 64 -9.20 3.98 6.55
CA ASN A 64 -10.53 4.28 7.07
C ASN A 64 -11.55 4.46 5.92
N GLU A 65 -12.85 4.26 6.18
CA GLU A 65 -13.91 4.41 5.15
C GLU A 65 -13.95 5.80 4.51
N ASN A 66 -13.47 6.82 5.24
CA ASN A 66 -13.41 8.21 4.78
C ASN A 66 -12.08 8.57 4.10
N GLN A 67 -11.11 7.65 4.03
CA GLN A 67 -9.85 7.88 3.35
C GLN A 67 -9.95 7.34 1.93
N ASN A 68 -9.95 8.23 0.93
CA ASN A 68 -9.97 7.87 -0.49
C ASN A 68 -8.59 7.95 -1.15
N THR A 69 -7.56 8.22 -0.36
CA THR A 69 -6.18 8.35 -0.82
C THR A 69 -5.22 7.61 0.09
N PHE A 70 -4.10 7.19 -0.48
CA PHE A 70 -3.00 6.53 0.21
C PHE A 70 -1.67 6.95 -0.41
N THR A 71 -0.56 6.76 0.31
CA THR A 71 0.77 7.18 -0.15
C THR A 71 1.59 5.96 -0.56
N ILE A 72 2.18 6.00 -1.75
CA ILE A 72 3.17 5.03 -2.23
C ILE A 72 4.40 5.82 -2.69
N LEU A 73 5.61 5.50 -2.20
CA LEU A 73 6.86 6.13 -2.63
C LEU A 73 6.85 7.66 -2.53
N GLY A 74 6.19 8.20 -1.51
CA GLY A 74 6.05 9.64 -1.30
C GLY A 74 4.98 10.33 -2.16
N TYR A 75 4.25 9.59 -2.99
CA TYR A 75 3.15 10.11 -3.81
C TYR A 75 1.80 9.71 -3.23
N THR A 76 0.93 10.70 -3.01
CA THR A 76 -0.46 10.44 -2.66
C THR A 76 -1.26 10.12 -3.92
N VAL A 77 -1.89 8.94 -3.92
CA VAL A 77 -2.73 8.43 -5.01
C VAL A 77 -4.13 8.10 -4.49
N ASP A 78 -5.12 8.14 -5.37
CA ASP A 78 -6.49 7.72 -5.08
C ASP A 78 -6.67 6.19 -5.17
N LEU A 79 -7.85 5.70 -4.80
CA LEU A 79 -8.22 4.27 -4.89
C LEU A 79 -8.12 3.67 -6.31
N LYS A 80 -8.09 4.51 -7.35
CA LYS A 80 -7.89 4.09 -8.75
C LYS A 80 -6.42 4.08 -9.14
N GLY A 81 -5.51 4.36 -8.21
CA GLY A 81 -4.08 4.50 -8.45
C GLY A 81 -3.69 5.77 -9.20
N SER A 82 -4.59 6.74 -9.32
CA SER A 82 -4.30 8.02 -9.96
C SER A 82 -3.67 8.98 -8.95
N PRO A 83 -2.59 9.69 -9.32
CA PRO A 83 -2.02 10.71 -8.45
C PRO A 83 -3.01 11.88 -8.25
N ASP A 84 -2.81 12.65 -7.19
CA ASP A 84 -3.52 13.93 -7.01
C ASP A 84 -3.41 14.76 -8.30
N LYS A 85 -4.55 15.29 -8.78
CA LYS A 85 -4.64 16.13 -9.98
C LYS A 85 -3.65 17.30 -9.95
N THR A 86 -3.28 17.77 -8.76
CA THR A 86 -2.36 18.90 -8.57
C THR A 86 -0.88 18.52 -8.53
N LEU A 87 -0.54 17.22 -8.51
CA LEU A 87 0.83 16.73 -8.34
C LEU A 87 1.78 17.30 -9.41
N TRP A 88 1.45 17.12 -10.68
CA TRP A 88 2.30 17.57 -11.79
C TRP A 88 2.43 19.08 -11.86
N SER A 89 1.34 19.82 -11.58
CA SER A 89 1.34 21.27 -11.51
C SER A 89 2.29 21.78 -10.41
N ASN A 90 2.26 21.13 -9.23
CA ASN A 90 3.11 21.49 -8.10
C ASN A 90 4.59 21.14 -8.33
N ILE A 91 4.88 19.99 -8.94
CA ILE A 91 6.25 19.60 -9.32
C ILE A 91 6.81 20.60 -10.34
N THR A 92 6.03 20.90 -11.39
CA THR A 92 6.43 21.85 -12.43
C THR A 92 6.70 23.23 -11.86
N LYS A 93 5.84 23.71 -10.94
CA LYS A 93 6.03 24.99 -10.24
C LYS A 93 7.32 24.99 -9.41
N LYS A 94 7.56 23.96 -8.60
CA LYS A 94 8.80 23.82 -7.80
C LYS A 94 10.08 23.84 -8.64
N ILE A 95 10.05 23.25 -9.83
CA ILE A 95 11.20 23.28 -10.74
C ILE A 95 11.40 24.69 -11.30
N LYS A 96 10.31 25.35 -11.75
CA LYS A 96 10.37 26.74 -12.23
C LYS A 96 10.83 27.73 -11.17
N ASP A 97 10.39 27.60 -9.92
CA ASP A 97 10.77 28.49 -8.83
C ASP A 97 12.25 28.30 -8.38
N LYS A 98 12.93 27.25 -8.85
CA LYS A 98 14.33 26.94 -8.55
C LYS A 98 15.30 27.29 -9.68
N ILE A 99 14.80 27.70 -10.85
CA ILE A 99 15.57 28.14 -12.02
C ILE A 99 15.49 29.66 -12.09
#